data_AF-A0A2V6UZC7-F1
#
_entry.id   AF-A0A2V6UZC7-F1
#
_cell.length_a   1.000
_cell.length_b   1.000
_cell.length_c   1.000
_cell.angle_alpha   90.00
_cell.angle_beta   90.00
_cell.angle_gamma   90.00
#
_symmetry.space_group_name_H-M   'P 1'
#
loop_
_entity.id
_entity.type
_entity.pdbx_description
1 polymer ?
#
loop_
_entity_poly.entity_id
_entity_poly.type
_entity_poly.pdbx_seq_one_letter_code
_entity_poly.pdbx_strand_id
1 'polypeptide(L)'
;MDSESLVAYVNGEYVPRAHAKISIFDVGFLRGDAVFDTTSAWNGRIFKLSAHLDRLELSLRAARIPCPLPLKELGDVIVETARRCGLRNAYIQTIVTRGEPPLGVRDLTQCRPGLVVFYVWILHAEQIRRGGQWMTTLR
;
A
#
# COMPACT_ATOMS: atom_id res chain seq x y z
N MET A 1 18.72 -2.65 9.81
CA MET A 1 17.40 -3.30 9.68
C MET A 1 17.52 -4.16 8.46
N ASP A 2 17.55 -5.46 8.65
CA ASP A 2 17.84 -6.38 7.55
C ASP A 2 16.63 -6.44 6.64
N SER A 3 16.85 -6.33 5.33
CA SER A 3 15.75 -6.27 4.36
C SER A 3 14.88 -7.54 4.36
N GLU A 4 15.38 -8.63 4.94
CA GLU A 4 14.70 -9.91 5.09
C GLU A 4 13.63 -9.91 6.20
N SER A 5 13.72 -9.00 7.19
CA SER A 5 12.74 -8.93 8.28
C SER A 5 11.49 -8.12 7.92
N LEU A 6 11.47 -7.51 6.73
CA LEU A 6 10.38 -6.63 6.31
C LEU A 6 9.34 -7.43 5.54
N VAL A 7 8.07 -7.13 5.79
CA VAL A 7 6.94 -7.84 5.19
C VAL A 7 6.11 -6.89 4.32
N ALA A 8 5.45 -7.46 3.33
CA ALA A 8 4.38 -6.82 2.57
C ALA A 8 3.10 -7.64 2.74
N TYR A 9 1.96 -6.98 2.75
CA TYR A 9 0.67 -7.63 2.57
C TYR A 9 0.38 -7.72 1.08
N VAL A 10 0.10 -8.92 0.57
CA VAL A 10 -0.23 -9.17 -0.84
C VAL A 10 -1.43 -10.10 -0.88
N ASN A 11 -2.56 -9.61 -1.39
CA ASN A 11 -3.77 -10.39 -1.70
C ASN A 11 -4.26 -11.33 -0.58
N GLY A 12 -4.17 -10.93 0.69
CA GLY A 12 -4.61 -11.75 1.83
C GLY A 12 -3.49 -12.17 2.77
N GLU A 13 -2.23 -12.15 2.31
CA GLU A 13 -1.12 -12.78 3.01
C GLU A 13 0.00 -11.79 3.32
N TYR A 14 0.60 -11.94 4.51
CA TYR A 14 1.85 -11.25 4.83
C TYR A 14 3.03 -12.10 4.37
N VAL A 15 3.78 -11.59 3.40
CA VAL A 15 4.93 -12.27 2.81
C VAL A 15 6.21 -11.48 3.07
N PRO A 16 7.38 -12.13 3.19
CA PRO A 16 8.65 -11.42 3.22
C PRO A 16 8.81 -10.55 1.97
N ARG A 17 9.50 -9.40 2.09
CA ARG A 17 9.71 -8.45 1.00
C ARG A 17 10.21 -9.12 -0.30
N ALA A 18 11.12 -10.09 -0.18
CA ALA A 18 11.68 -10.81 -1.32
C ALA A 18 10.65 -11.66 -2.09
N HIS A 19 9.52 -12.00 -1.46
CA HIS A 19 8.44 -12.80 -2.03
C HIS A 19 7.22 -11.96 -2.42
N ALA A 20 7.24 -10.64 -2.19
CA ALA A 20 6.16 -9.74 -2.56
C ALA A 20 6.10 -9.60 -4.09
N LYS A 21 5.14 -10.28 -4.70
CA LYS A 21 4.98 -10.36 -6.17
C LYS A 21 3.53 -10.17 -6.58
N ILE A 22 3.33 -9.61 -7.76
CA ILE A 22 2.04 -9.57 -8.46
C ILE A 22 2.17 -10.34 -9.77
N SER A 23 1.03 -10.73 -10.34
CA SER A 23 0.99 -11.37 -11.66
C SER A 23 1.44 -10.39 -12.74
N ILE A 24 2.21 -10.86 -13.73
CA ILE A 24 2.51 -10.06 -14.93
C ILE A 24 1.25 -9.83 -15.79
N PHE A 25 0.18 -10.58 -15.55
CA PHE A 25 -1.11 -10.44 -16.22
C PHE A 25 -2.07 -9.49 -15.47
N ASP A 26 -1.64 -8.92 -14.35
CA ASP A 26 -2.40 -7.89 -13.64
C ASP A 26 -2.55 -6.64 -14.53
N VAL A 27 -3.80 -6.22 -14.76
CA VAL A 27 -4.10 -5.08 -15.63
C VAL A 27 -3.62 -3.76 -15.04
N GLY A 28 -3.51 -3.67 -13.71
CA GLY A 28 -2.86 -2.56 -13.02
C GLY A 28 -1.38 -2.43 -13.40
N PHE A 29 -0.68 -3.55 -13.53
CA PHE A 29 0.70 -3.57 -14.02
C PHE A 29 0.79 -3.29 -15.53
N LEU A 30 -0.04 -3.97 -16.34
CA LEU A 30 0.02 -3.89 -17.79
C LEU A 30 -0.46 -2.55 -18.37
N ARG A 31 -1.38 -1.86 -17.69
CA ARG A 31 -2.10 -0.69 -18.23
C ARG A 31 -2.21 0.48 -17.26
N GLY A 32 -1.63 0.38 -16.06
CA GLY A 32 -1.75 1.43 -15.05
C GLY A 32 -3.14 1.55 -14.43
N ASP A 33 -3.98 0.52 -14.57
CA ASP A 33 -5.35 0.51 -14.05
C ASP A 33 -5.38 0.16 -12.55
N ALA A 34 -4.93 1.13 -11.75
CA ALA A 34 -4.75 1.00 -10.32
C ALA A 34 -4.98 2.33 -9.59
N VAL A 35 -5.33 2.25 -8.32
CA VAL A 35 -5.42 3.37 -7.40
C VAL A 35 -4.44 3.12 -6.26
N PHE A 36 -3.73 4.18 -5.83
CA PHE A 36 -2.86 4.09 -4.67
C PHE A 36 -3.14 5.22 -3.68
N ASP A 37 -2.78 4.98 -2.43
CA ASP A 37 -2.61 6.02 -1.43
C ASP A 37 -1.37 5.73 -0.57
N THR A 38 -0.81 6.79 0.02
CA THR A 38 0.39 6.70 0.86
C THR A 38 0.11 7.34 2.20
N THR A 39 0.07 6.53 3.25
CA THR A 39 -0.08 7.00 4.63
C THR A 39 1.29 7.23 5.27
N SER A 40 1.34 8.12 6.28
CA SER A 40 2.56 8.38 7.03
C SER A 40 2.43 7.95 8.48
N ALA A 41 3.40 7.16 8.94
CA ALA A 41 3.57 6.78 10.34
C ALA A 41 4.65 7.63 10.99
N TRP A 42 4.34 8.14 12.17
CA TRP A 42 5.21 8.98 12.99
C TRP A 42 5.13 8.57 14.45
N ASN A 43 6.28 8.32 15.06
CA ASN A 43 6.36 7.83 16.43
C ASN A 43 5.42 6.62 16.69
N GLY A 44 5.24 5.76 15.70
CA GLY A 44 4.37 4.58 15.77
C GLY A 44 2.87 4.86 15.58
N ARG A 45 2.47 6.06 15.14
CA ARG A 45 1.07 6.43 14.89
C ARG A 45 0.89 6.82 13.43
N ILE A 46 -0.14 6.30 12.77
CA ILE A 46 -0.48 6.68 11.39
C ILE A 46 -1.29 7.98 11.41
N PHE A 47 -0.83 8.98 10.69
CA PHE A 47 -1.48 10.28 10.59
C PHE A 47 -2.75 10.19 9.74
N LYS A 48 -3.89 10.60 10.33
CA LYS A 48 -5.20 10.71 9.66
C LYS A 48 -5.60 9.48 8.83
N LEU A 49 -5.39 8.26 9.35
CA LEU A 49 -5.69 7.01 8.64
C LEU A 49 -7.11 6.98 8.04
N SER A 50 -8.14 7.40 8.78
CA SER A 50 -9.51 7.46 8.25
C SER A 50 -9.64 8.33 7.00
N ALA A 51 -9.03 9.53 6.99
CA ALA A 51 -9.10 10.42 5.84
C ALA A 51 -8.34 9.87 4.61
N HIS A 52 -7.29 9.08 4.85
CA HIS A 52 -6.60 8.34 3.79
C HIS A 52 -7.49 7.23 3.20
N LEU A 53 -8.16 6.46 4.06
CA LEU A 53 -9.12 5.42 3.63
C LEU A 53 -10.29 6.01 2.84
N ASP A 54 -10.86 7.14 3.31
CA ASP A 54 -11.94 7.84 2.62
C ASP A 54 -11.48 8.33 1.23
N ARG A 55 -10.27 8.89 1.13
CA ARG A 55 -9.70 9.32 -0.15
C ARG A 55 -9.48 8.13 -1.09
N LEU A 56 -8.95 7.03 -0.59
CA LEU A 56 -8.75 5.82 -1.37
C LEU A 56 -10.08 5.27 -1.90
N GLU A 57 -11.12 5.22 -1.06
CA GLU A 57 -12.46 4.77 -1.47
C GLU A 57 -13.04 5.65 -2.58
N LEU A 58 -12.92 6.98 -2.44
CA LEU A 58 -13.37 7.93 -3.46
C LEU A 58 -12.65 7.70 -4.80
N SER A 59 -11.33 7.51 -4.78
CA SER A 59 -10.54 7.23 -5.97
C SER A 59 -10.89 5.88 -6.61
N LEU A 60 -11.09 4.83 -5.80
CA LEU A 60 -11.52 3.51 -6.26
C LEU A 60 -12.90 3.56 -6.93
N ARG A 61 -13.84 4.29 -6.33
CA ARG A 61 -15.18 4.50 -6.88
C ARG A 61 -15.11 5.23 -8.23
N ALA A 62 -14.29 6.27 -8.34
CA ALA A 62 -14.09 7.00 -9.60
C ALA A 62 -13.49 6.10 -10.69
N ALA A 63 -12.54 5.23 -10.34
CA ALA A 63 -11.92 4.27 -11.24
C ALA A 63 -12.79 3.02 -11.53
N ARG A 64 -13.94 2.87 -10.86
CA ARG A 64 -14.80 1.68 -10.89
C ARG A 64 -14.00 0.40 -10.61
N ILE A 65 -13.14 0.46 -9.60
CA ILE A 65 -12.40 -0.69 -9.07
C ILE A 65 -13.02 -1.02 -7.70
N PRO A 66 -13.56 -2.24 -7.49
CA PRO A 66 -14.07 -2.62 -6.18
C PRO A 66 -12.91 -2.74 -5.18
N CYS A 67 -13.12 -2.23 -3.97
CA CYS A 67 -12.16 -2.44 -2.89
C CYS A 67 -12.19 -3.91 -2.44
N PRO A 68 -11.05 -4.63 -2.39
CA PRO A 68 -11.01 -6.04 -1.97
C PRO A 68 -11.43 -6.30 -0.53
N LEU A 69 -11.37 -5.27 0.33
CA LEU A 69 -11.66 -5.35 1.75
C LEU A 69 -12.59 -4.21 2.18
N PRO A 70 -13.40 -4.41 3.23
CA PRO A 70 -14.02 -3.31 3.95
C PRO A 70 -12.97 -2.32 4.45
N LEU A 71 -13.27 -1.02 4.43
CA LEU A 71 -12.29 0.03 4.79
C LEU A 71 -11.70 -0.15 6.20
N LYS A 72 -12.50 -0.63 7.14
CA LYS A 72 -12.02 -0.94 8.49
C LYS A 72 -10.91 -2.01 8.46
N GLU A 73 -11.15 -3.11 7.75
CA GLU A 73 -10.18 -4.20 7.63
C GLU A 73 -8.93 -3.76 6.86
N LEU A 74 -9.10 -2.91 5.83
CA LEU A 74 -7.97 -2.32 5.13
C LEU A 74 -7.11 -1.45 6.07
N GLY A 75 -7.75 -0.65 6.92
CA GLY A 75 -7.06 0.12 7.96
C GLY A 75 -6.27 -0.78 8.92
N ASP A 76 -6.89 -1.89 9.36
CA ASP A 76 -6.24 -2.89 10.22
C ASP A 76 -5.03 -3.52 9.51
N VAL A 77 -5.13 -3.83 8.20
CA VAL A 77 -4.02 -4.34 7.39
C VAL A 77 -2.87 -3.34 7.27
N ILE A 78 -3.16 -2.04 7.07
CA ILE A 78 -2.14 -0.98 6.98
C ILE A 78 -1.38 -0.86 8.31
N VAL A 79 -2.10 -0.82 9.43
CA VAL A 79 -1.50 -0.74 10.78
C VAL A 79 -0.66 -1.99 11.07
N GLU A 80 -1.19 -3.17 10.77
CA GLU A 80 -0.51 -4.43 11.01
C GLU A 80 0.75 -4.59 10.15
N THR A 81 0.72 -4.13 8.89
CA THR A 81 1.90 -4.10 8.02
C THR A 81 3.02 -3.26 8.63
N ALA A 82 2.70 -2.05 9.11
CA ALA A 82 3.67 -1.19 9.81
C ALA A 82 4.21 -1.84 11.09
N ARG A 83 3.31 -2.47 11.87
CA ARG A 83 3.65 -3.15 13.13
C ARG A 83 4.62 -4.31 12.91
N ARG A 84 4.34 -5.19 11.93
CA ARG A 84 5.21 -6.35 11.60
C ARG A 84 6.59 -5.92 11.12
N CYS A 85 6.67 -4.80 10.39
CA CYS A 85 7.96 -4.26 9.96
C CYS A 85 8.72 -3.55 11.09
N GLY A 86 8.12 -3.34 12.27
CA GLY A 86 8.73 -2.59 13.38
C GLY A 86 8.99 -1.12 13.06
N LEU A 87 8.29 -0.56 12.07
CA LEU A 87 8.54 0.78 11.55
C LEU A 87 7.75 1.83 12.35
N ARG A 88 8.46 2.68 13.09
CA ARG A 88 7.84 3.79 13.84
C ARG A 88 7.74 5.09 13.03
N ASN A 89 8.61 5.27 12.05
CA ASN A 89 8.65 6.44 11.16
C ASN A 89 8.82 5.95 9.72
N ALA A 90 7.74 5.91 8.95
CA ALA A 90 7.73 5.35 7.59
C ALA A 90 6.53 5.86 6.78
N TYR A 91 6.61 5.72 5.46
CA TYR A 91 5.42 5.71 4.62
C TYR A 91 4.95 4.28 4.39
N ILE A 92 3.63 4.12 4.37
CA ILE A 92 2.97 2.87 4.04
C ILE A 92 2.14 3.13 2.80
N GLN A 93 2.54 2.51 1.71
CA GLN A 93 1.85 2.59 0.43
C GLN A 93 0.82 1.47 0.35
N THR A 94 -0.39 1.84 -0.03
CA THR A 94 -1.50 0.94 -0.33
C THR A 94 -1.81 1.07 -1.81
N ILE A 95 -1.80 -0.02 -2.55
CA ILE A 95 -2.15 -0.04 -3.98
C ILE A 95 -3.22 -1.09 -4.19
N VAL A 96 -4.29 -0.69 -4.86
CA VAL A 96 -5.35 -1.57 -5.32
C VAL A 96 -5.35 -1.55 -6.85
N THR A 97 -5.09 -2.70 -7.46
CA THR A 97 -5.13 -2.86 -8.92
C THR A 97 -6.49 -3.38 -9.35
N ARG A 98 -6.88 -3.14 -10.61
CA ARG A 98 -8.02 -3.86 -11.19
C ARG A 98 -7.80 -5.38 -11.18
N GLY A 99 -6.55 -5.81 -11.22
CA GLY A 99 -6.16 -7.20 -11.09
C GLY A 99 -6.20 -7.97 -12.40
N GLU A 100 -6.30 -9.29 -12.29
CA GLU A 100 -6.23 -10.20 -13.43
C GLU A 100 -7.64 -10.65 -13.85
N PRO A 101 -7.98 -10.63 -15.16
CA PRO A 101 -9.23 -11.19 -15.66
C PRO A 101 -9.18 -12.72 -15.61
N PRO A 102 -10.35 -13.40 -15.50
CA PRO A 102 -10.42 -14.85 -15.68
C PRO A 102 -9.82 -15.29 -17.02
N LEU A 103 -9.27 -16.50 -17.06
CA LEU A 103 -8.63 -17.02 -18.28
C LEU A 103 -9.60 -16.98 -19.47
N GLY A 104 -9.15 -16.37 -20.58
CA GLY A 104 -9.94 -16.23 -21.80
C GLY A 104 -10.97 -15.08 -21.77
N VAL A 105 -11.09 -14.34 -20.66
CA VAL A 105 -12.00 -13.21 -20.53
C VAL A 105 -11.25 -11.89 -20.80
N ARG A 106 -11.84 -11.01 -21.62
CA ARG A 106 -11.30 -9.66 -21.89
C ARG A 106 -12.05 -8.55 -21.14
N ASP A 107 -13.18 -8.88 -20.54
CA ASP A 107 -14.00 -7.94 -19.80
C ASP A 107 -13.33 -7.56 -18.48
N LEU A 108 -12.89 -6.29 -18.41
CA LEU A 108 -12.19 -5.73 -17.26
C LEU A 108 -13.07 -5.64 -16.00
N THR A 109 -14.40 -5.68 -16.13
CA THR A 109 -15.30 -5.66 -14.98
C THR A 109 -15.30 -6.98 -14.20
N GLN A 110 -14.80 -8.06 -14.81
CA GLN A 110 -14.70 -9.39 -14.21
C GLN A 110 -13.34 -9.66 -13.57
N CYS A 111 -12.41 -8.71 -13.62
CA CYS A 111 -11.12 -8.86 -12.96
C CYS A 111 -11.28 -9.00 -11.44
N ARG A 112 -10.44 -9.83 -10.84
CA ARG A 112 -10.31 -9.91 -9.37
C ARG A 112 -9.32 -8.85 -8.89
N PRO A 113 -9.74 -7.80 -8.18
CA PRO A 113 -8.82 -6.71 -7.82
C PRO A 113 -7.71 -7.18 -6.89
N GLY A 114 -6.49 -6.72 -7.16
CA GLY A 114 -5.33 -6.98 -6.33
C GLY A 114 -5.21 -5.93 -5.22
N LEU A 115 -4.67 -6.31 -4.06
CA LEU A 115 -4.34 -5.41 -2.97
C LEU A 115 -2.92 -5.69 -2.49
N VAL A 116 -2.10 -4.66 -2.48
CA VAL A 116 -0.78 -4.68 -1.86
C VAL A 116 -0.62 -3.55 -0.86
N VAL A 117 -0.02 -3.85 0.29
CA VAL A 117 0.35 -2.87 1.30
C VAL A 117 1.78 -3.11 1.72
N PHE A 118 2.64 -2.10 1.60
CA PHE A 118 4.06 -2.23 1.89
C PHE A 118 4.66 -0.89 2.31
N TYR A 119 5.83 -0.95 2.94
CA TYR A 119 6.53 0.24 3.39
C TYR A 119 7.34 0.87 2.24
N VAL A 120 7.50 2.19 2.28
CA VAL A 120 8.39 2.94 1.37
C VAL A 120 9.38 3.74 2.21
N TRP A 121 10.68 3.58 1.89
CA TRP A 121 11.73 4.43 2.47
C TRP A 121 11.72 5.78 1.77
N ILE A 122 11.60 6.86 2.54
CA ILE A 122 11.67 8.25 2.02
C ILE A 122 13.08 8.80 2.13
N LEU A 123 13.80 8.32 3.15
CA LEU A 123 15.12 8.79 3.54
C LEU A 123 16.04 7.59 3.61
N HIS A 124 17.27 7.79 3.16
CA HIS A 124 18.32 6.81 3.34
C HIS A 124 18.50 6.51 4.83
N ALA A 125 18.90 5.28 5.19
CA ALA A 125 19.04 4.87 6.60
C ALA A 125 19.94 5.79 7.43
N GLU A 126 20.86 6.51 6.78
CA GLU A 126 21.73 7.51 7.40
C GLU A 126 21.02 8.84 7.69
N GLN A 127 20.11 9.28 6.82
CA GLN A 127 19.27 10.46 7.03
C GLN A 127 18.23 10.21 8.13
N ILE A 128 17.68 9.00 8.23
CA ILE A 128 16.81 8.61 9.35
C ILE A 128 17.57 8.67 10.68
N ARG A 129 18.80 8.15 10.72
CA ARG A 129 19.67 8.18 11.92
C ARG A 129 20.05 9.59 12.37
N ARG A 130 20.23 10.52 11.41
CA ARG A 130 20.53 11.93 11.70
C ARG A 130 19.31 12.77 12.08
N GLY A 131 18.12 12.14 12.21
CA GLY A 131 16.88 12.85 12.51
C GLY A 131 16.46 13.75 11.36
N GLY A 132 16.38 13.17 10.15
CA GLY A 132 16.09 13.81 8.86
C GLY A 132 15.47 15.20 8.99
N GLN A 133 16.24 16.23 8.63
CA GLN A 133 15.76 17.60 8.65
C GLN A 133 14.66 17.75 7.61
N TRP A 134 13.43 17.86 8.10
CA TRP A 134 12.28 18.25 7.29
C TRP A 134 12.49 19.70 6.88
N MET A 135 12.26 20.02 5.61
CA MET A 135 12.01 21.41 5.25
C MET A 135 10.73 21.82 5.98
N THR A 136 10.85 22.53 7.10
CA THR A 136 9.76 23.39 7.59
C THR A 136 9.52 24.42 6.49
N THR A 137 8.39 24.33 5.80
CA THR A 137 7.88 25.49 5.07
C THR A 137 7.75 26.63 6.08
N LEU A 138 8.48 27.71 5.85
CA LEU A 138 8.45 28.91 6.68
C LEU A 138 7.05 29.54 6.59
N ARG A 139 6.41 29.67 7.76
CA ARG A 139 5.31 30.57 8.12
C ARG A 139 4.02 30.54 7.30
#